data_AF-A0A2V8HEB0-F1
#
_entry.id   AF-A0A2V8HEB0-F1
#
_cell.length_a   1.000
_cell.length_b   1.000
_cell.length_c   1.000
_cell.angle_alpha   90.00
_cell.angle_beta   90.00
_cell.angle_gamma   90.00
#
_symmetry.space_group_name_H-M   'P 1'
#
loop_
_entity.id
_entity.type
_entity.pdbx_description
1 polymer ?
#
loop_
_entity_poly.entity_id
_entity_poly.type
_entity_poly.pdbx_seq_one_letter_code
_entity_poly.pdbx_strand_id
1 'polypeptide(L)'
;MGRLLAAVIVACLVPHAQDRFRTVYVTAVDSRGAPVTDLSAAEFAVKEGGQSRAVVRAEPATAPLHVALLIDDNGTGIFRYSVARFIDRLLGRGQFTISTVTGQPLKLVD
;
A
#
# COMPACT_ATOMS: atom_id res chain seq x y z
N MET A 1 -24.36 -12.09 61.37
CA MET A 1 -25.01 -12.15 60.05
C MET A 1 -24.42 -11.08 59.14
N GLY A 2 -23.48 -11.42 58.26
CA GLY A 2 -22.93 -10.51 57.25
C GLY A 2 -23.29 -11.00 55.85
N ARG A 3 -24.11 -10.25 55.10
CA ARG A 3 -24.48 -10.59 53.71
C ARG A 3 -23.50 -9.88 52.78
N LEU A 4 -22.61 -10.64 52.13
CA LEU A 4 -21.80 -10.14 51.02
C LEU A 4 -22.66 -10.09 49.75
N LEU A 5 -22.76 -8.90 49.16
CA LEU A 5 -23.33 -8.67 47.83
C LEU A 5 -22.19 -8.82 46.81
N ALA A 6 -22.29 -9.81 45.94
CA ALA A 6 -21.40 -9.96 44.79
C ALA A 6 -21.97 -9.14 43.61
N ALA A 7 -21.20 -8.18 43.12
CA ALA A 7 -21.52 -7.43 41.90
C ALA A 7 -20.90 -8.16 40.69
N VAL A 8 -21.74 -8.61 39.76
CA VAL A 8 -21.32 -9.17 38.48
C VAL A 8 -21.16 -8.02 37.48
N ILE A 9 -19.93 -7.75 37.05
CA ILE A 9 -19.66 -6.81 35.96
C ILE A 9 -19.81 -7.57 34.65
N VAL A 10 -20.88 -7.27 33.91
CA VAL A 10 -21.03 -7.72 32.52
C VAL A 10 -20.30 -6.72 31.63
N ALA A 11 -19.10 -7.08 31.19
CA ALA A 11 -18.39 -6.31 30.17
C ALA A 11 -19.02 -6.58 28.79
N CYS A 12 -19.75 -5.61 28.26
CA CYS A 12 -20.22 -5.66 26.88
C CYS A 12 -19.02 -5.45 25.95
N LEU A 13 -18.61 -6.51 25.24
CA LEU A 13 -17.59 -6.44 24.19
C LEU A 13 -18.17 -5.72 22.97
N VAL A 14 -18.10 -4.39 22.96
CA VAL A 14 -18.42 -3.61 21.77
C VAL A 14 -17.28 -3.80 20.76
N PRO A 15 -17.52 -4.37 19.56
CA PRO A 15 -16.50 -4.42 18.52
C PRO A 15 -16.17 -2.99 18.11
N HIS A 16 -14.98 -2.53 18.46
CA HIS A 16 -14.47 -1.25 18.00
C HIS A 16 -14.02 -1.43 16.56
N ALA A 17 -14.85 -0.99 15.60
CA ALA A 17 -14.38 -0.78 14.25
C ALA A 17 -13.22 0.22 14.30
N GLN A 18 -11.99 -0.29 14.19
CA GLN A 18 -10.82 0.58 14.12
C GLN A 18 -10.93 1.38 12.82
N ASP A 19 -10.85 2.70 12.91
CA ASP A 19 -10.72 3.55 11.74
C ASP A 19 -9.44 3.16 11.01
N ARG A 20 -9.62 2.36 9.94
CA ARG A 20 -8.51 1.87 9.14
C ARG A 20 -8.19 2.92 8.08
N PHE A 21 -7.20 3.75 8.37
CA PHE A 21 -6.60 4.61 7.37
C PHE A 21 -5.84 3.77 6.34
N ARG A 22 -5.99 4.15 5.07
CA ARG A 22 -5.24 3.58 3.96
C ARG A 22 -4.59 4.73 3.20
N THR A 23 -3.35 4.53 2.80
CA THR A 23 -2.61 5.48 1.99
C THR A 23 -2.68 5.06 0.53
N VAL A 24 -3.02 5.98 -0.35
CA VAL A 24 -2.95 5.81 -1.80
C VAL A 24 -1.92 6.82 -2.32
N TYR A 25 -0.98 6.33 -3.11
CA TYR A 25 0.01 7.18 -3.78
C TYR A 25 -0.49 7.56 -5.17
N VAL A 26 -0.41 8.85 -5.51
CA VAL A 26 -0.82 9.39 -6.80
C VAL A 26 0.27 10.32 -7.33
N THR A 27 0.34 10.47 -8.66
CA THR A 27 1.19 11.47 -9.31
C THR A 27 0.29 12.50 -9.96
N ALA A 28 0.47 13.78 -9.61
CA ALA A 28 -0.24 14.90 -10.23
C ALA A 28 0.76 15.78 -10.97
N VAL A 29 0.48 16.06 -12.24
CA VAL A 29 1.33 16.89 -13.10
C VAL A 29 0.48 17.88 -13.90
N ASP A 30 1.05 19.04 -14.24
CA ASP A 30 0.44 20.01 -15.13
C ASP A 30 0.50 19.56 -16.61
N SER A 31 -0.02 20.38 -17.51
CA SER A 31 -0.04 20.10 -18.96
C SER A 31 1.36 19.99 -19.60
N ARG A 32 2.41 20.41 -18.90
CA ARG A 32 3.82 20.33 -19.33
C ARG A 32 4.58 19.21 -18.61
N GLY A 33 3.90 18.45 -17.76
CA GLY A 33 4.50 17.37 -16.96
C GLY A 33 5.19 17.85 -15.68
N ALA A 34 5.03 19.12 -15.28
CA ALA A 34 5.61 19.61 -14.03
C ALA A 34 4.78 19.12 -12.82
N PRO A 35 5.40 18.66 -11.72
CA PRO A 35 4.66 18.21 -10.54
C PRO A 35 3.78 19.31 -9.94
N VAL A 36 2.52 18.98 -9.65
CA VAL A 36 1.62 19.83 -8.84
C VAL A 36 1.80 19.43 -7.38
N THR A 37 2.15 20.38 -6.51
CA THR A 37 2.63 20.09 -5.13
C THR A 37 1.77 20.67 -4.03
N ASP A 38 0.73 21.42 -4.39
CA ASP A 38 -0.13 22.22 -3.52
C ASP A 38 -1.58 21.68 -3.45
N LEU A 39 -1.83 20.47 -3.95
CA LEU A 39 -3.14 19.83 -3.86
C LEU A 39 -3.51 19.47 -2.42
N SER A 40 -4.66 19.97 -1.98
CA SER A 40 -5.28 19.66 -0.71
C SER A 40 -6.14 18.39 -0.76
N ALA A 41 -6.54 17.87 0.40
CA ALA A 41 -7.40 16.68 0.48
C ALA A 41 -8.76 16.86 -0.22
N ALA A 42 -9.29 18.09 -0.28
CA ALA A 42 -10.57 18.41 -0.90
C ALA A 42 -10.55 18.28 -2.44
N GLU A 43 -9.36 18.26 -3.04
CA GLU A 43 -9.17 18.15 -4.49
C GLU A 43 -9.06 16.69 -4.95
N PHE A 44 -9.14 15.73 -4.03
CA PHE A 44 -9.13 14.31 -4.34
C PHE A 44 -10.50 13.67 -4.08
N ALA A 45 -10.98 12.90 -5.05
CA ALA A 45 -12.11 12.01 -4.89
C ALA A 45 -11.63 10.55 -4.96
N VAL A 46 -11.79 9.80 -3.88
CA VAL A 46 -11.42 8.38 -3.84
C VAL A 46 -12.68 7.52 -3.81
N LYS A 47 -12.70 6.47 -4.63
CA LYS A 47 -13.74 5.44 -4.61
C LYS A 47 -13.15 4.07 -4.37
N GLU A 48 -13.82 3.27 -3.55
CA GLU A 48 -13.47 1.87 -3.29
C GLU A 48 -14.73 1.02 -3.45
N GLY A 49 -14.70 0.03 -4.37
CA GLY A 49 -15.90 -0.76 -4.70
C GLY A 49 -17.08 0.11 -5.18
N GLY A 50 -16.78 1.21 -5.88
CA GLY A 50 -17.78 2.17 -6.36
C GLY A 50 -18.29 3.18 -5.30
N GLN A 51 -18.00 2.97 -4.03
CA GLN A 51 -18.41 3.84 -2.93
C GLN A 51 -17.39 4.95 -2.69
N SER A 52 -17.84 6.18 -2.48
CA SER A 52 -16.97 7.31 -2.13
C SER A 52 -16.31 7.10 -0.77
N ARG A 53 -15.02 7.45 -0.66
CA ARG A 53 -14.23 7.41 0.57
C ARG A 53 -13.76 8.82 0.92
N ALA A 54 -13.82 9.14 2.22
CA ALA A 54 -13.30 10.41 2.71
C ALA A 54 -11.77 10.44 2.60
N VAL A 55 -11.24 11.51 2.00
CA VAL A 55 -9.82 11.80 1.98
C VAL A 55 -9.53 12.72 3.17
N VAL A 56 -8.87 12.19 4.19
CA VAL A 56 -8.61 12.93 5.44
C VAL A 56 -7.30 13.72 5.41
N ARG A 57 -6.38 13.37 4.50
CA ARG A 57 -5.06 13.99 4.36
C ARG A 57 -4.51 13.79 2.94
N ALA A 58 -3.89 14.83 2.40
CA ALA A 58 -3.10 14.79 1.18
C ALA A 58 -1.81 15.60 1.40
N GLU A 59 -0.67 15.00 1.10
CA GLU A 59 0.65 15.61 1.29
C GLU A 59 1.67 14.95 0.34
N PRO A 60 2.78 15.63 0.01
CA PRO A 60 3.88 15.01 -0.73
C PRO A 60 4.38 13.74 -0.03
N ALA A 61 4.54 12.67 -0.80
CA ALA A 61 5.06 11.41 -0.27
C ALA A 61 6.54 11.52 0.11
N THR A 62 6.84 11.27 1.38
CA THR A 62 8.22 11.29 1.92
C THR A 62 8.71 9.89 2.30
N ALA A 63 7.81 8.92 2.45
CA ALA A 63 8.17 7.54 2.70
C ALA A 63 8.92 6.94 1.48
N PRO A 64 9.95 6.10 1.70
CA PRO A 64 10.59 5.39 0.60
C PRO A 64 9.58 4.55 -0.19
N LEU A 65 9.70 4.56 -1.52
CA LEU A 65 8.88 3.70 -2.37
C LEU A 65 9.28 2.22 -2.14
N HIS A 66 8.36 1.38 -1.70
CA HIS A 66 8.64 -0.06 -1.57
C HIS A 66 8.20 -0.79 -2.84
N VAL A 67 9.14 -1.49 -3.50
CA VAL A 67 8.86 -2.25 -4.72
C VAL A 67 9.28 -3.72 -4.51
N ALA A 68 8.32 -4.63 -4.63
CA ALA A 68 8.58 -6.05 -4.71
C ALA A 68 8.62 -6.48 -6.18
N LEU A 69 9.78 -6.91 -6.65
CA LEU A 69 10.00 -7.44 -8.00
C LEU A 69 9.94 -8.97 -7.95
N LEU A 70 8.94 -9.56 -8.59
CA LEU A 70 8.89 -11.00 -8.86
C LEU A 70 9.35 -11.25 -10.30
N ILE A 71 10.41 -12.03 -10.45
CA ILE A 71 11.03 -12.34 -11.74
C ILE A 71 10.77 -13.82 -12.06
N ASP A 72 10.05 -14.05 -13.14
CA ASP A 72 9.92 -15.37 -13.77
C ASP A 72 10.54 -15.29 -15.16
N ASP A 73 11.81 -15.68 -15.25
CA ASP A 73 12.53 -15.81 -16.52
C ASP A 73 13.00 -17.23 -16.77
N ASN A 74 12.39 -18.21 -16.07
CA ASN A 74 12.78 -19.61 -16.11
C ASN A 74 14.30 -19.84 -15.87
N GLY A 75 14.95 -18.96 -15.09
CA GLY A 75 16.38 -19.03 -14.79
C GLY A 75 17.30 -18.55 -15.91
N THR A 76 16.75 -18.05 -17.03
CA THR A 76 17.55 -17.58 -18.17
C THR A 76 18.34 -16.30 -17.86
N GLY A 77 17.88 -15.50 -16.90
CA GLY A 77 18.48 -14.20 -16.58
C GLY A 77 18.18 -13.11 -17.61
N ILE A 78 17.22 -13.31 -18.52
CA ILE A 78 16.96 -12.37 -19.64
C ILE A 78 16.59 -10.96 -19.16
N PHE A 79 16.01 -10.83 -17.96
CA PHE A 79 15.59 -9.54 -17.40
C PHE A 79 16.65 -8.85 -16.55
N ARG A 80 17.82 -9.48 -16.30
CA ARG A 80 18.84 -8.97 -15.37
C ARG A 80 19.22 -7.51 -15.66
N TYR A 81 19.47 -7.17 -16.92
CA TYR A 81 19.86 -5.81 -17.31
C TYR A 81 18.72 -4.79 -17.10
N SER A 82 17.50 -5.13 -17.51
CA SER A 82 16.34 -4.24 -17.36
C SER A 82 15.98 -4.01 -15.89
N VAL A 83 16.06 -5.05 -15.06
CA VAL A 83 15.86 -4.95 -13.60
C VAL A 83 16.92 -4.08 -12.96
N ALA A 84 18.20 -4.27 -13.31
CA ALA A 84 19.27 -3.41 -12.82
C ALA A 84 19.02 -1.93 -13.18
N ARG A 85 18.68 -1.64 -14.45
CA ARG A 85 18.37 -0.26 -14.88
C ARG A 85 17.15 0.34 -14.19
N PHE A 86 16.15 -0.48 -13.88
CA PHE A 86 14.98 -0.02 -13.14
C PHE A 86 15.35 0.37 -11.71
N ILE A 87 16.13 -0.48 -11.02
CA ILE A 87 16.64 -0.20 -9.67
C ILE A 87 17.52 1.05 -9.70
N ASP A 88 18.45 1.16 -10.66
CA ASP A 88 19.35 2.32 -10.80
C ASP A 88 18.60 3.65 -10.89
N ARG A 89 17.49 3.71 -11.62
CA ARG A 89 16.65 4.92 -11.74
C ARG A 89 15.98 5.33 -10.43
N LEU A 90 15.83 4.40 -9.50
CA LEU A 90 15.14 4.59 -8.24
C LEU A 90 16.07 4.50 -7.03
N LEU A 91 17.39 4.39 -7.25
CA LEU A 91 18.37 4.43 -6.17
C LEU A 91 18.20 5.71 -5.34
N GLY A 92 18.20 5.56 -4.02
CA GLY A 92 17.95 6.64 -3.08
C GLY A 92 16.49 7.10 -2.97
N ARG A 93 15.57 6.55 -3.78
CA ARG A 93 14.13 6.89 -3.77
C ARG A 93 13.23 5.71 -3.41
N GLY A 94 13.73 4.48 -3.54
CA GLY A 94 12.99 3.27 -3.24
C GLY A 94 13.80 2.20 -2.52
N GLN A 95 13.06 1.27 -1.93
CA GLN A 95 13.55 0.03 -1.33
C GLN A 95 13.00 -1.15 -2.12
N PHE A 96 13.85 -2.15 -2.37
CA PHE A 96 13.56 -3.24 -3.28
C PHE A 96 13.66 -4.59 -2.59
N THR A 97 12.69 -5.46 -2.88
CA THR A 97 12.84 -6.91 -2.69
C THR A 97 12.81 -7.55 -4.06
N ILE A 98 13.72 -8.49 -4.33
CA ILE A 98 13.75 -9.25 -5.58
C ILE A 98 13.54 -10.72 -5.24
N SER A 99 12.53 -11.32 -5.84
CA SER A 99 12.21 -12.74 -5.72
C SER A 99 12.23 -13.36 -7.10
N THR A 100 12.80 -14.56 -7.23
CA THR A 100 12.83 -15.31 -8.50
C THR A 100 11.96 -16.55 -8.39
N VAL A 101 11.23 -16.88 -9.44
CA VAL A 101 10.55 -18.17 -9.56
C VAL A 101 11.54 -19.20 -10.07
N THR A 102 11.71 -20.30 -9.33
CA THR A 102 12.54 -21.43 -9.73
C THR A 102 11.66 -22.58 -10.21
N GLY A 103 11.96 -23.12 -11.40
CA GLY A 103 11.17 -24.18 -12.02
C GLY A 103 9.99 -23.65 -12.82
N GLN A 104 9.24 -24.56 -13.45
CA GLN A 104 8.09 -24.21 -14.28
C GLN A 104 6.86 -23.91 -13.40
N PRO A 105 6.26 -22.71 -13.49
CA PRO A 105 5.03 -22.42 -12.77
C PRO A 105 3.91 -23.33 -13.26
N LEU A 106 3.16 -23.92 -12.33
CA LEU A 106 1.94 -24.66 -12.64
C LEU A 106 0.72 -23.77 -12.37
N LYS A 107 -0.14 -23.60 -13.37
CA LYS A 107 -1.45 -22.97 -13.20
C LYS A 107 -2.36 -23.94 -12.44
N LEU A 108 -2.81 -23.56 -11.23
CA LEU A 108 -3.72 -24.40 -10.43
C LEU A 108 -5.20 -24.16 -10.75
N VAL A 109 -5.59 -22.93 -11.07
CA VAL A 109 -6.97 -22.53 -11.37
C VAL A 109 -6.98 -21.39 -12.38
N ASP A 110 -8.12 -21.20 -13.07
CA ASP A 110 -8.34 -20.16 -14.09
C ASP A 110 -8.50 -18.74 -13.54
#